data_AF-A0A851ATS7-F1
#
_entry.id   AF-A0A851ATS7-F1
#
_cell.length_a   1.000
_cell.length_b   1.000
_cell.length_c   1.000
_cell.angle_alpha   90.00
_cell.angle_beta   90.00
_cell.angle_gamma   90.00
#
_symmetry.space_group_name_H-M   'P 1'
#
loop_
_entity.id
_entity.type
_entity.pdbx_description
1 polymer ?
#
loop_
_entity_poly.entity_id
_entity_poly.type
_entity_poly.pdbx_seq_one_letter_code
_entity_poly.pdbx_strand_id
1 'polypeptide(L)' 'LRCSARGNPPPRLQCTKDGEPFPAGVPHTVTRANAGTYLCQATNLLGTAVRSITVSVHCEWGRGAGGA' A
#
# COMPACT_ATOMS: atom_id res chain seq x y z
N LEU A 1 -1.26 2.72 -4.14
CA LEU A 1 -1.13 1.28 -3.86
C LEU A 1 -2.27 0.52 -4.53
N ARG A 2 -1.99 -0.52 -5.32
CA ARG A 2 -3.02 -1.40 -5.90
C ARG A 2 -3.07 -2.70 -5.11
N CYS A 3 -4.24 -3.06 -4.59
CA CYS A 3 -4.47 -4.30 -3.88
C CYS A 3 -5.77 -4.92 -4.40
N SER A 4 -5.78 -6.24 -4.58
CA SER A 4 -6.94 -6.99 -5.08
C SER A 4 -7.02 -8.32 -4.36
N ALA A 5 -8.22 -8.72 -3.97
CA ALA A 5 -8.48 -10.03 -3.36
C ALA A 5 -9.44 -10.85 -4.23
N ARG A 6 -9.36 -12.17 -4.10
CA ARG A 6 -10.28 -13.13 -4.74
C ARG A 6 -10.90 -13.99 -3.66
N GLY A 7 -12.16 -14.36 -3.84
CA GLY A 7 -12.91 -15.22 -2.92
C GLY A 7 -14.34 -15.40 -3.40
N ASN A 8 -15.00 -16.47 -2.94
CA ASN A 8 -16.41 -16.73 -3.18
C ASN A 8 -17.08 -17.06 -1.82
N PRO A 9 -17.98 -16.21 -1.29
CA PRO A 9 -18.45 -14.94 -1.86
C PRO A 9 -17.34 -13.90 -2.03
N PRO A 10 -17.51 -12.91 -2.94
CA PRO A 10 -16.53 -11.84 -3.16
C PRO A 10 -16.16 -11.13 -1.85
N PRO A 11 -14.86 -10.99 -1.53
CA PRO A 11 -14.45 -10.34 -0.29
C PRO A 11 -14.49 -8.82 -0.40
N ARG A 12 -14.83 -8.17 0.70
CA ARG A 12 -14.66 -6.72 0.87
C ARG A 12 -13.20 -6.43 1.20
N LEU A 13 -12.58 -5.54 0.43
CA LEU A 13 -11.20 -5.11 0.64
C LEU A 13 -11.16 -3.80 1.43
N GLN A 14 -10.34 -3.76 2.47
CA GLN A 14 -10.05 -2.56 3.26
C GLN A 14 -8.54 -2.47 3.47
N CYS A 15 -7.94 -1.32 3.19
CA CYS A 15 -6.51 -1.10 3.43
C CYS A 15 -6.33 0.07 4.40
N THR A 16 -5.33 -0.03 5.26
CA THR A 16 -4.89 1.04 6.14
C THR A 16 -3.40 1.33 5.92
N LYS A 17 -2.99 2.56 6.21
CA LYS A 17 -1.60 2.99 6.32
C LYS A 17 -1.35 3.40 7.76
N ASP A 18 -0.47 2.69 8.46
CA ASP A 18 -0.12 2.99 9.85
C ASP A 18 -1.37 3.12 10.78
N GLY A 19 -2.44 2.37 10.48
CA GLY A 19 -3.72 2.39 11.21
C GLY A 19 -4.82 3.24 10.58
N GLU A 20 -4.49 4.19 9.70
CA GLU A 20 -5.46 5.10 9.08
C GLU A 20 -6.04 4.53 7.77
N PRO A 21 -7.35 4.72 7.48
CA PRO A 21 -7.97 4.26 6.25
C PRO A 21 -7.25 4.78 5.00
N PHE A 22 -6.93 3.87 4.07
CA PHE A 22 -6.23 4.21 2.84
C PHE A 22 -7.02 3.77 1.60
N PRO A 23 -7.33 4.68 0.66
CA PRO A 23 -8.06 4.34 -0.55
C PRO A 23 -7.14 3.61 -1.54
N ALA A 24 -7.07 2.28 -1.42
CA ALA A 24 -6.36 1.44 -2.35
C ALA A 24 -7.00 1.48 -3.75
N GLY A 25 -6.17 1.44 -4.80
CA GLY A 25 -6.62 1.46 -6.19
C GLY A 25 -6.78 2.86 -6.80
N VAL A 26 -6.72 3.93 -6.01
CA VAL A 26 -6.77 5.32 -6.51
C VAL A 26 -5.35 5.85 -6.76
N PRO A 27 -4.98 6.23 -7.99
CA PRO A 27 -3.72 6.90 -8.26
C PRO A 27 -3.63 8.26 -7.54
N HIS A 28 -2.48 8.56 -6.96
CA HIS A 28 -2.18 9.85 -6.34
C HIS A 28 -0.68 10.11 -6.35
N THR A 29 -0.30 11.37 -6.17
CA THR A 29 1.09 11.80 -6.04
C THR A 29 1.72 11.19 -4.79
N VAL A 30 2.90 10.58 -4.95
CA VAL A 30 3.66 9.97 -3.85
C VAL A 30 4.65 10.98 -3.30
N THR A 31 4.66 11.10 -1.97
CA THR A 31 5.60 11.90 -1.18
C THR A 31 6.33 11.00 -0.18
N ARG A 32 7.39 11.50 0.48
CA ARG A 32 8.07 10.74 1.54
C ARG A 32 7.15 10.35 2.69
N ALA A 33 6.09 11.12 2.96
CA ALA A 33 5.09 10.79 3.98
C ALA A 33 4.26 9.54 3.64
N ASN A 34 4.29 9.10 2.37
CA ASN A 34 3.64 7.86 1.94
C ASN A 34 4.48 6.61 2.21
N ALA A 35 5.74 6.75 2.65
CA ALA A 35 6.48 5.61 3.17
C ALA A 35 5.81 5.10 4.46
N GLY A 36 5.89 3.79 4.70
CA GLY A 36 5.31 3.17 5.88
C GLY A 36 4.80 1.75 5.62
N THR A 37 4.04 1.23 6.59
CA THR A 37 3.45 -0.11 6.52
C THR A 37 1.96 -0.01 6.24
N TYR A 38 1.55 -0.69 5.19
CA TYR A 38 0.18 -0.78 4.75
C TYR A 38 -0.35 -2.16 5.08
N LEU A 39 -1.56 -2.21 5.62
CA LEU A 39 -2.23 -3.46 5.96
C LEU A 39 -3.54 -3.55 5.20
N CYS A 40 -3.65 -4.55 4.33
CA CYS A 40 -4.86 -4.79 3.56
C CYS A 40 -5.55 -6.06 4.06
N GLN A 41 -6.84 -5.93 4.37
CA GLN A 41 -7.71 -7.00 4.83
C GLN A 41 -8.79 -7.27 3.79
N ALA A 42 -8.99 -8.54 3.48
CA ALA A 42 -10.02 -9.03 2.59
C ALA A 42 -10.95 -9.95 3.38
N THR A 43 -12.19 -9.52 3.60
CA THR A 43 -13.15 -10.25 4.44
C THR A 43 -14.36 -10.66 3.63
N ASN A 44 -14.75 -11.92 3.73
CA ASN A 44 -16.05 -12.42 3.30
C ASN A 44 -16.71 -13.20 4.44
N LEU A 45 -17.90 -13.75 4.18
CA LEU A 45 -18.66 -14.56 5.15
C LEU A 45 -17.93 -15.83 5.59
N LEU A 46 -16.91 -16.28 4.86
CA LEU A 46 -16.15 -17.50 5.15
C LEU A 46 -14.85 -17.23 5.91
N GLY A 47 -14.42 -15.97 6.00
CA GLY A 47 -13.21 -15.62 6.74
C GLY A 47 -12.56 -14.32 6.30
N THR A 48 -11.34 -14.11 6.80
CA THR A 48 -10.54 -12.92 6.52
C THR A 48 -9.11 -13.31 6.14
N ALA A 49 -8.61 -12.71 5.07
CA ALA A 49 -7.20 -12.76 4.67
C ALA A 49 -6.56 -11.39 4.89
N VAL A 50 -5.33 -11.37 5.40
CA VAL A 50 -4.59 -10.13 5.72
C VAL A 50 -3.24 -10.12 5.02
N ARG A 51 -2.83 -8.96 4.50
CA ARG A 51 -1.52 -8.74 3.86
C ARG A 51 -0.87 -7.47 4.41
N SER A 52 0.35 -7.61 4.93
CA SER A 52 1.23 -6.50 5.27
C SER A 52 2.14 -6.13 4.09
N ILE A 53 2.25 -4.85 3.78
CA ILE A 53 2.95 -4.30 2.63
C ILE A 53 3.83 -3.14 3.11
N THR A 54 5.13 -3.22 2.88
CA THR A 54 6.06 -2.14 3.21
C THR A 54 6.32 -1.29 1.97
N VAL A 55 6.12 0.02 2.08
CA VAL A 55 6.39 0.99 1.00
C VAL A 55 7.55 1.87 1.40
N SER A 56 8.59 1.91 0.54
CA SER A 56 9.69 2.86 0.64
C SER A 56 9.59 3.91 -0.47
N VAL A 57 9.93 5.16 -0.13
CA VAL A 57 10.00 6.28 -1.07
C VAL A 57 11.41 6.80 -1.07
N HIS A 58 12.10 6.69 -2.20
CA HIS A 58 13.46 7.16 -2.38
C HIS A 58 13.44 8.49 -3.13
N CYS A 59 14.30 9.43 -2.73
CA CYS A 59 14.62 10.55 -3.61
C CYS A 59 15.86 10.17 -4.42
N GLU A 60 15.86 10.47 -5.71
CA GLU A 60 17.10 10.48 -6.47
C GLU A 60 17.83 11.78 -6.15
N TRP A 61 18.71 11.78 -5.15
CA TRP A 61 19.70 12.84 -4.98
C TRP A 61 21.04 12.34 -5.55
N GLY A 62 21.46 12.91 -6.68
CA GLY A 62 22.85 12.81 -7.15
C GLY A 62 23.15 11.77 -8.23
N ARG A 63 22.63 11.95 -9.46
CA ARG A 63 23.34 11.48 -10.67
C ARG A 63 24.24 12.55 -11.30
N GLY A 64 24.81 13.47 -10.51
CA GLY A 64 25.60 14.57 -11.08
C GLY A 64 26.46 15.40 -10.12
N ALA A 65 26.78 14.93 -8.92
CA ALA A 65 27.71 15.63 -8.04
C ALA A 65 28.69 14.62 -7.43
N GLY A 66 29.76 14.32 -8.18
CA GLY A 66 30.78 13.36 -7.77
C GLY A 66 31.96 13.31 -8.73
N GLY A 67 32.81 14.35 -8.68
CA GLY A 67 34.27 14.31 -8.81
C GLY A 67 34.93 13.70 -10.05
N ALA A 68 35.39 14.56 -10.95
CA ALA A 68 36.78 14.69 -11.38
C ALA A 68 36.96 16.07 -12.04
#